data_AF-A0A1G2FS75-F1
#
_entry.id   AF-A0A1G2FS75-F1
#
_cell.length_a   1.000
_cell.length_b   1.000
_cell.length_c   1.000
_cell.angle_alpha   90.00
_cell.angle_beta   90.00
_cell.angle_gamma   90.00
#
_symmetry.space_group_name_H-M   'P 1'
#
loop_
_entity.id
_entity.type
_entity.pdbx_description
1 polymer ?
#
loop_
_entity_poly.entity_id
_entity_poly.type
_entity_poly.pdbx_seq_one_letter_code
_entity_poly.pdbx_strand_id
1 'polypeptide(L)'
;MSKYHIITYGCQMNKSDSERIAAQLEKQGHQAAQKLAEADLIVLNACSVRQSAIDRLYAKINQLKTKNSKLKTILTGCLLKKDREKLKNQVNELWPFCDFSIKPKYQSLKTAYMPIMTGCNNFCSYCAVPYTRGPERSRPAKEIIKEVKDLVKNGCKEIILLGQNVNSYNNVILSEAKNLAANSKSTGSFAKAQDDKLKGVSFPGLLRILNNIPGDFQLKFLTSHPKDMSDELIETISQSKKIAKEIHLPIQSGDNQILKKMNRGYTVSHYKNLIKKIRRKIPEVKISTDIIVGFPTETKKQFQNTAQLIKWAKFDSAYIARYSPRPGTAAAKLKDNVSNDEKKRRWKILQDFLDKNKNGVAKRTK
;
A
#
# COMPACT_ATOMS: atom_id res chain seq x y z
N MET A 1 -25.16 -7.00 -23.44
CA MET A 1 -24.37 -6.65 -22.24
C MET A 1 -23.21 -7.61 -22.14
N SER A 2 -21.97 -7.12 -22.03
CA SER A 2 -20.79 -8.00 -21.89
C SER A 2 -20.55 -8.37 -20.43
N LYS A 3 -20.17 -9.63 -20.19
CA LYS A 3 -19.73 -10.13 -18.89
C LYS A 3 -18.25 -9.81 -18.66
N TYR A 4 -17.90 -9.21 -17.52
CA TYR A 4 -16.53 -8.85 -17.18
C TYR A 4 -15.94 -9.71 -16.06
N HIS A 5 -14.63 -9.94 -16.10
CA HIS A 5 -13.89 -10.55 -15.00
C HIS A 5 -12.61 -9.76 -14.70
N ILE A 6 -12.36 -9.46 -13.43
CA ILE A 6 -11.19 -8.68 -13.01
C ILE A 6 -10.17 -9.62 -12.35
N ILE A 7 -8.94 -9.61 -12.88
CA ILE A 7 -7.81 -10.33 -12.30
C ILE A 7 -6.85 -9.32 -11.68
N THR A 8 -6.73 -9.38 -10.36
CA THR A 8 -5.94 -8.43 -9.58
C THR A 8 -4.55 -9.01 -9.25
N TYR A 9 -3.50 -8.31 -9.68
CA TYR A 9 -2.12 -8.58 -9.31
C TYR A 9 -1.53 -7.40 -8.53
N GLY A 10 -1.05 -7.64 -7.32
CA GLY A 10 -0.35 -6.62 -6.54
C GLY A 10 -0.65 -6.68 -5.06
N CYS A 11 -1.21 -5.60 -4.53
CA CYS A 11 -1.48 -5.42 -3.09
C CYS A 11 -2.95 -5.06 -2.82
N GLN A 12 -3.25 -4.75 -1.56
CA GLN A 12 -4.57 -4.34 -1.09
C GLN A 12 -5.07 -3.08 -1.80
N MET A 13 -4.18 -2.17 -2.21
CA MET A 13 -4.55 -1.02 -3.05
C MET A 13 -5.12 -1.48 -4.40
N ASN A 14 -4.46 -2.42 -5.09
CA ASN A 14 -5.00 -2.96 -6.34
C ASN A 14 -6.34 -3.66 -6.12
N LYS A 15 -6.56 -4.32 -4.97
CA LYS A 15 -7.87 -4.91 -4.66
C LYS A 15 -8.95 -3.83 -4.54
N SER A 16 -8.68 -2.73 -3.84
CA SER A 16 -9.59 -1.58 -3.79
C SER A 16 -9.81 -0.93 -5.16
N ASP A 17 -8.75 -0.78 -5.96
CA ASP A 17 -8.85 -0.26 -7.32
C ASP A 17 -9.76 -1.14 -8.19
N SER A 18 -9.70 -2.48 -8.01
CA SER A 18 -10.60 -3.42 -8.69
C SER A 18 -12.08 -3.26 -8.29
N GLU A 19 -12.38 -2.91 -7.04
CA GLU A 19 -13.75 -2.61 -6.58
C GLU A 19 -14.31 -1.33 -7.23
N ARG A 20 -13.44 -0.35 -7.53
CA ARG A 20 -13.81 0.89 -8.24
C ARG A 20 -14.01 0.65 -9.73
N ILE A 21 -13.11 -0.14 -10.34
CA ILE A 21 -13.25 -0.56 -11.75
C ILE A 21 -14.55 -1.33 -11.96
N ALA A 22 -14.88 -2.25 -11.05
CA ALA A 22 -16.15 -2.99 -11.08
C ALA A 22 -17.36 -2.06 -11.05
N ALA A 23 -17.38 -1.08 -10.13
CA ALA A 23 -18.47 -0.09 -10.05
C ALA A 23 -18.63 0.72 -11.34
N GLN A 24 -17.53 1.10 -11.99
CA GLN A 24 -17.55 1.82 -13.25
C GLN A 24 -18.09 0.97 -14.41
N LEU A 25 -17.66 -0.29 -14.52
CA LEU A 25 -18.14 -1.20 -15.55
C LEU A 25 -19.65 -1.48 -15.40
N GLU A 26 -20.12 -1.68 -14.18
CA GLU A 26 -21.54 -1.90 -13.91
C GLU A 26 -22.39 -0.66 -14.20
N LYS A 27 -21.88 0.54 -13.93
CA LYS A 27 -22.53 1.81 -14.33
C LYS A 27 -22.68 1.92 -15.85
N GLN A 28 -21.80 1.28 -16.62
CA GLN A 28 -21.86 1.20 -18.08
C GLN A 28 -22.73 0.03 -18.58
N GLY A 29 -23.39 -0.72 -17.69
CA GLY A 29 -24.28 -1.82 -18.05
C GLY A 29 -23.59 -3.18 -18.21
N HIS A 30 -22.30 -3.30 -17.86
CA HIS A 30 -21.63 -4.61 -17.83
C HIS A 30 -22.02 -5.41 -16.59
N GLN A 31 -21.91 -6.73 -16.66
CA GLN A 31 -22.23 -7.63 -15.54
C GLN A 31 -21.01 -8.45 -15.13
N ALA A 32 -20.84 -8.72 -13.83
CA ALA A 32 -19.72 -9.53 -13.34
C ALA A 32 -19.89 -11.00 -13.75
N ALA A 33 -18.85 -11.59 -14.32
CA ALA A 33 -18.76 -13.02 -14.61
C ALA A 33 -18.37 -13.80 -13.35
N GLN A 34 -19.10 -14.89 -13.03
CA GLN A 34 -18.76 -15.75 -11.90
C GLN A 34 -17.48 -16.53 -12.15
N LYS A 35 -17.28 -16.97 -13.40
CA LYS A 35 -16.08 -17.69 -13.85
C LYS A 35 -15.39 -16.95 -14.97
N LEU A 36 -14.07 -17.08 -15.03
CA LEU A 36 -13.26 -16.50 -16.11
C LEU A 36 -13.71 -16.97 -17.50
N ALA A 37 -14.21 -18.20 -17.62
CA ALA A 37 -14.65 -18.78 -18.89
C ALA A 37 -15.93 -18.14 -19.45
N GLU A 38 -16.70 -17.45 -18.60
CA GLU A 38 -17.95 -16.77 -18.98
C GLU A 38 -17.73 -15.30 -19.34
N ALA A 39 -16.49 -14.80 -19.22
CA ALA A 39 -16.19 -13.39 -19.42
C ALA A 39 -15.96 -13.09 -20.90
N ASP A 40 -16.64 -12.05 -21.40
CA ASP A 40 -16.36 -11.45 -22.71
C ASP A 40 -15.24 -10.41 -22.61
N LEU A 41 -15.08 -9.82 -21.41
CA LEU A 41 -14.12 -8.76 -21.09
C LEU A 41 -13.27 -9.15 -19.88
N ILE A 42 -11.95 -9.11 -20.01
CA ILE A 42 -11.03 -9.37 -18.89
C ILE A 42 -10.26 -8.10 -18.55
N VAL A 43 -10.38 -7.64 -17.30
CA VAL A 43 -9.56 -6.55 -16.78
C VAL A 43 -8.40 -7.09 -15.96
N LEU A 44 -7.18 -6.82 -16.42
CA LEU A 44 -5.94 -7.12 -15.73
C LEU A 44 -5.53 -5.88 -14.93
N ASN A 45 -5.80 -5.86 -13.63
CA ASN A 45 -5.36 -4.78 -12.74
C ASN A 45 -4.04 -5.18 -12.07
N ALA A 46 -2.94 -4.53 -12.46
CA ALA A 46 -1.59 -5.00 -12.11
C ALA A 46 -0.71 -3.96 -11.38
N CYS A 47 0.45 -4.43 -10.90
CA CYS A 47 1.40 -3.65 -10.14
C CYS A 47 2.84 -3.89 -10.62
N SER A 48 3.46 -2.88 -11.23
CA SER A 48 4.87 -2.89 -11.66
C SER A 48 5.88 -2.76 -10.53
N VAL A 49 5.42 -2.43 -9.31
CA VAL A 49 6.32 -2.24 -8.17
C VAL A 49 6.91 -3.58 -7.69
N ARG A 50 6.17 -4.69 -7.85
CA ARG A 50 6.60 -6.04 -7.44
C ARG A 50 6.87 -6.91 -8.67
N GLN A 51 8.11 -7.38 -8.85
CA GLN A 51 8.49 -8.23 -9.99
C GLN A 51 7.55 -9.44 -10.15
N SER A 52 7.26 -10.14 -9.06
CA SER A 52 6.39 -11.32 -9.08
C SER A 52 4.95 -11.03 -9.51
N ALA A 53 4.46 -9.79 -9.38
CA ALA A 53 3.16 -9.40 -9.91
C ALA A 53 3.20 -9.25 -11.43
N ILE A 54 4.28 -8.66 -11.96
CA ILE A 54 4.50 -8.51 -13.41
C ILE A 54 4.78 -9.85 -14.08
N ASP A 55 5.57 -10.73 -13.48
CA ASP A 55 5.87 -12.05 -14.06
C ASP A 55 4.57 -12.87 -14.22
N ARG A 56 3.70 -12.84 -13.19
CA ARG A 56 2.38 -13.50 -13.24
C ARG A 56 1.45 -12.87 -14.28
N LEU A 57 1.52 -11.54 -14.45
CA LEU A 57 0.75 -10.85 -15.49
C LEU A 57 1.16 -11.33 -16.89
N TYR A 58 2.46 -11.39 -17.18
CA TYR A 58 2.94 -11.90 -18.48
C TYR A 58 2.49 -13.33 -18.73
N ALA A 59 2.66 -14.22 -17.76
CA ALA A 59 2.20 -15.61 -17.87
C ALA A 59 0.70 -15.68 -18.16
N LYS A 60 -0.11 -14.81 -17.52
CA LYS A 60 -1.55 -14.78 -17.73
C LYS A 60 -1.94 -14.25 -19.10
N ILE A 61 -1.31 -13.19 -19.59
CA ILE A 61 -1.58 -12.65 -20.93
C ILE A 61 -1.30 -13.71 -21.98
N ASN A 62 -0.17 -14.42 -21.88
CA ASN A 62 0.16 -15.51 -22.78
C ASN A 62 -0.89 -16.62 -22.72
N GLN A 63 -1.33 -17.02 -21.53
CA GLN A 63 -2.38 -18.02 -21.34
C GLN A 63 -3.73 -17.59 -21.97
N LEU A 64 -4.10 -16.32 -21.88
CA LEU A 64 -5.35 -15.82 -22.44
C LEU A 64 -5.32 -15.81 -23.96
N LYS A 65 -4.20 -15.39 -24.56
CA LYS A 65 -3.99 -15.38 -26.02
C LYS A 65 -4.12 -16.77 -26.64
N THR A 66 -3.63 -17.81 -25.97
CA THR A 66 -3.71 -19.20 -26.48
C THR A 66 -5.11 -19.78 -26.38
N LYS A 67 -5.96 -19.31 -25.44
CA LYS A 67 -7.28 -19.89 -25.20
C LYS A 67 -8.38 -19.32 -26.06
N ASN A 68 -8.37 -18.00 -26.30
CA ASN A 68 -9.38 -17.36 -27.12
C ASN A 68 -8.89 -15.99 -27.59
N SER A 69 -8.56 -15.88 -28.88
CA SER A 69 -8.07 -14.66 -29.51
C SER A 69 -9.12 -13.55 -29.63
N LYS A 70 -10.41 -13.87 -29.45
CA LYS A 70 -11.52 -12.90 -29.49
C LYS A 70 -11.83 -12.26 -28.13
N LEU A 71 -11.22 -12.73 -27.03
CA LEU A 71 -11.42 -12.14 -25.70
C LEU A 71 -10.86 -10.71 -25.65
N LYS A 72 -11.70 -9.75 -25.26
CA LYS A 72 -11.27 -8.38 -25.06
C LYS A 72 -10.54 -8.25 -23.73
N THR A 73 -9.32 -7.72 -23.76
CA THR A 73 -8.47 -7.54 -22.59
C THR A 73 -8.16 -6.07 -22.35
N ILE A 74 -8.36 -5.63 -21.11
CA ILE A 74 -7.98 -4.30 -20.63
C ILE A 74 -6.84 -4.47 -19.62
N LEU A 75 -5.78 -3.69 -19.75
CA LEU A 75 -4.73 -3.59 -18.73
C LEU A 75 -4.79 -2.23 -18.03
N THR A 76 -4.76 -2.26 -16.69
CA THR A 76 -4.72 -1.08 -15.83
C THR A 76 -3.92 -1.33 -14.55
N GLY A 77 -3.84 -0.33 -13.68
CA GLY A 77 -3.17 -0.40 -12.38
C GLY A 77 -1.89 0.42 -12.30
N CYS A 78 -1.05 0.09 -11.33
CA CYS A 78 0.19 0.82 -11.00
C CYS A 78 1.33 0.36 -11.91
N LEU A 79 1.25 0.75 -13.19
CA LEU A 79 2.18 0.30 -14.21
C LEU A 79 3.25 1.36 -14.49
N LEU A 80 4.52 0.93 -14.56
CA LEU A 80 5.62 1.78 -15.02
C LEU A 80 5.48 2.06 -16.51
N LYS A 81 5.97 3.23 -16.98
CA LYS A 81 5.96 3.59 -18.41
C LYS A 81 6.53 2.48 -19.28
N LYS A 82 7.70 1.94 -18.91
CA LYS A 82 8.36 0.83 -19.64
C LYS A 82 7.47 -0.41 -19.77
N ASP A 83 6.76 -0.78 -18.70
CA ASP A 83 5.88 -1.94 -18.71
C ASP A 83 4.60 -1.68 -19.52
N ARG A 84 4.06 -0.46 -19.46
CA ARG A 84 2.93 -0.04 -20.32
C ARG A 84 3.31 -0.16 -21.80
N GLU A 85 4.45 0.38 -22.22
CA GLU A 85 4.90 0.28 -23.61
C GLU A 85 5.10 -1.17 -24.06
N LYS A 86 5.75 -2.00 -23.22
CA LYS A 86 6.01 -3.41 -23.53
C LYS A 86 4.74 -4.26 -23.61
N LEU A 87 3.69 -3.90 -22.86
CA LEU A 87 2.43 -4.64 -22.78
C LEU A 87 1.34 -4.09 -23.69
N LYS A 88 1.49 -2.87 -24.23
CA LYS A 88 0.50 -2.20 -25.08
C LYS A 88 0.02 -3.07 -26.24
N ASN A 89 0.95 -3.73 -26.92
CA ASN A 89 0.64 -4.59 -28.07
C ASN A 89 0.23 -6.02 -27.67
N GLN A 90 0.11 -6.30 -26.37
CA GLN A 90 -0.27 -7.61 -25.86
C GLN A 90 -1.68 -7.66 -25.29
N VAL A 91 -2.35 -6.52 -25.19
CA VAL A 91 -3.74 -6.38 -24.73
C VAL A 91 -4.51 -5.50 -25.70
N ASN A 92 -5.85 -5.53 -25.64
CA ASN A 92 -6.68 -4.75 -26.56
C ASN A 92 -6.75 -3.27 -26.15
N GLU A 93 -6.80 -2.99 -24.84
CA GLU A 93 -6.90 -1.63 -24.31
C GLU A 93 -6.00 -1.40 -23.11
N LEU A 94 -5.51 -0.16 -22.99
CA LEU A 94 -4.83 0.34 -21.79
C LEU A 94 -5.69 1.41 -21.16
N TRP A 95 -6.09 1.20 -19.91
CA TRP A 95 -6.84 2.20 -19.15
C TRP A 95 -5.90 3.01 -18.25
N PRO A 96 -6.25 4.29 -18.00
CA PRO A 96 -5.56 5.06 -16.98
C PRO A 96 -5.75 4.40 -15.61
N PHE A 97 -4.88 4.79 -14.68
CA PHE A 97 -4.99 4.37 -13.30
C PHE A 97 -6.31 4.90 -12.71
N CYS A 98 -7.10 4.03 -12.07
CA CYS A 98 -8.35 4.40 -11.41
C CYS A 98 -8.06 5.17 -10.12
N ASP A 99 -8.48 6.43 -10.05
CA ASP A 99 -8.30 7.26 -8.86
C ASP A 99 -9.53 7.25 -7.93
N PHE A 100 -9.58 8.17 -6.98
CA PHE A 100 -10.62 8.23 -5.96
C PHE A 100 -11.95 8.82 -6.42
N SER A 101 -12.04 9.30 -7.66
CA SER A 101 -13.28 9.88 -8.21
C SER A 101 -14.42 8.88 -8.32
N ILE A 102 -14.12 7.59 -8.42
CA ILE A 102 -15.09 6.51 -8.55
C ILE A 102 -15.32 5.84 -7.20
N LYS A 103 -16.55 5.85 -6.68
CA LYS A 103 -16.88 5.13 -5.44
C LYS A 103 -16.73 3.61 -5.63
N PRO A 104 -16.11 2.89 -4.69
CA PRO A 104 -15.94 1.44 -4.81
C PRO A 104 -17.28 0.73 -4.60
N LYS A 105 -17.46 -0.39 -5.28
CA LYS A 105 -18.46 -1.39 -4.90
C LYS A 105 -17.77 -2.44 -4.02
N TYR A 106 -17.90 -2.29 -2.70
CA TYR A 106 -17.32 -3.22 -1.76
C TYR A 106 -17.91 -4.63 -1.94
N GLN A 107 -17.05 -5.61 -2.19
CA GLN A 107 -17.48 -6.99 -2.42
C GLN A 107 -17.73 -7.76 -1.11
N SER A 108 -17.21 -7.25 0.00
CA SER A 108 -17.31 -7.87 1.32
C SER A 108 -17.73 -6.83 2.35
N LEU A 109 -18.75 -7.15 3.13
CA LEU A 109 -19.15 -6.39 4.32
C LEU A 109 -18.39 -6.87 5.57
N LYS A 110 -17.40 -7.76 5.47
CA LYS A 110 -16.54 -8.13 6.61
C LYS A 110 -15.33 -7.21 6.72
N THR A 111 -14.62 -7.02 5.61
CA THR A 111 -13.39 -6.21 5.54
C THR A 111 -13.45 -5.29 4.33
N ALA A 112 -13.25 -3.99 4.57
CA ALA A 112 -13.16 -2.96 3.53
C ALA A 112 -11.73 -2.43 3.40
N TYR A 113 -11.20 -2.42 2.17
CA TYR A 113 -9.94 -1.78 1.84
C TYR A 113 -10.20 -0.34 1.38
N MET A 114 -9.89 0.63 2.22
CA MET A 114 -10.21 2.03 2.00
C MET A 114 -8.95 2.88 1.82
N PRO A 115 -8.56 3.21 0.59
CA PRO A 115 -7.52 4.20 0.34
C PRO A 115 -7.90 5.54 0.97
N ILE A 116 -7.03 6.12 1.77
CA ILE A 116 -7.18 7.50 2.29
C ILE A 116 -6.24 8.49 1.58
N MET A 117 -5.28 7.98 0.83
CA MET A 117 -4.33 8.75 0.05
C MET A 117 -3.67 7.88 -1.04
N THR A 118 -3.07 8.52 -2.04
CA THR A 118 -2.31 7.85 -3.11
C THR A 118 -0.99 8.58 -3.37
N GLY A 119 -0.02 7.89 -3.94
CA GLY A 119 1.30 8.46 -4.24
C GLY A 119 2.20 8.52 -3.02
N CYS A 120 3.46 8.88 -3.22
CA CYS A 120 4.44 8.96 -2.13
C CYS A 120 5.59 9.89 -2.48
N ASN A 121 5.95 10.79 -1.57
CA ASN A 121 7.05 11.75 -1.74
C ASN A 121 8.35 11.33 -1.02
N ASN A 122 8.45 10.08 -0.55
CA ASN A 122 9.65 9.61 0.16
C ASN A 122 10.84 9.33 -0.77
N PHE A 123 10.61 9.08 -2.07
CA PHE A 123 11.64 8.77 -3.06
C PHE A 123 12.71 7.77 -2.58
N CYS A 124 12.29 6.69 -1.90
CA CYS A 124 13.21 5.62 -1.52
C CYS A 124 13.90 5.08 -2.78
N SER A 125 15.22 4.90 -2.73
CA SER A 125 16.02 4.71 -3.95
C SER A 125 15.65 3.48 -4.76
N TYR A 126 15.00 2.48 -4.16
CA TYR A 126 14.55 1.24 -4.79
C TYR A 126 13.05 1.25 -5.17
N CYS A 127 12.29 2.26 -4.75
CA CYS A 127 10.83 2.24 -4.84
C CYS A 127 10.34 2.88 -6.14
N ALA A 128 9.47 2.17 -6.86
CA ALA A 128 8.93 2.64 -8.14
C ALA A 128 7.57 3.38 -7.99
N VAL A 129 7.06 3.50 -6.77
CA VAL A 129 5.76 4.14 -6.48
C VAL A 129 5.65 5.57 -7.01
N PRO A 130 6.63 6.49 -6.83
CA PRO A 130 6.50 7.86 -7.31
C PRO A 130 6.28 7.93 -8.84
N TYR A 131 6.84 6.98 -9.58
CA TYR A 131 6.74 6.90 -11.04
C TYR A 131 5.48 6.19 -11.55
N THR A 132 4.67 5.62 -10.65
CA THR A 132 3.44 4.88 -11.01
C THR A 132 2.18 5.53 -10.45
N ARG A 133 2.20 5.91 -9.16
CA ARG A 133 1.07 6.56 -8.47
C ARG A 133 1.21 8.07 -8.35
N GLY A 134 2.35 8.62 -8.78
CA GLY A 134 2.61 10.06 -8.77
C GLY A 134 2.94 10.61 -7.38
N PRO A 135 2.89 11.96 -7.24
CA PRO A 135 3.11 12.62 -5.96
C PRO A 135 2.01 12.27 -4.96
N GLU A 136 2.35 12.38 -3.69
CA GLU A 136 1.44 12.13 -2.59
C GLU A 136 0.23 13.08 -2.62
N ARG A 137 -0.96 12.51 -2.49
CA ARG A 137 -2.24 13.23 -2.44
C ARG A 137 -3.19 12.56 -1.45
N SER A 138 -3.59 13.31 -0.42
CA SER A 138 -4.61 12.91 0.55
C SER A 138 -6.01 13.02 -0.04
N ARG A 139 -6.90 12.09 0.32
CA ARG A 139 -8.34 12.27 0.09
C ARG A 139 -8.93 13.25 1.09
N PRO A 140 -9.98 13.99 0.71
CA PRO A 140 -10.69 14.86 1.65
C PRO A 140 -11.22 14.07 2.86
N ALA A 141 -10.95 14.57 4.07
CA ALA A 141 -11.36 13.91 5.32
C ALA A 141 -12.88 13.69 5.37
N LYS A 142 -13.66 14.64 4.86
CA LYS A 142 -15.13 14.57 4.78
C LYS A 142 -15.61 13.35 3.99
N GLU A 143 -14.96 13.03 2.88
CA GLU A 143 -15.29 11.86 2.07
C GLU A 143 -14.93 10.56 2.79
N ILE A 144 -13.77 10.52 3.43
CA ILE A 144 -13.33 9.35 4.23
C ILE A 144 -14.32 9.09 5.37
N ILE A 145 -14.67 10.13 6.14
CA ILE A 145 -15.59 10.03 7.26
C ILE A 145 -16.96 9.53 6.77
N LYS A 146 -17.46 10.05 5.65
CA LYS A 146 -18.73 9.60 5.06
C LYS A 146 -18.66 8.12 4.64
N GLU A 147 -17.60 7.73 3.94
CA GLU A 147 -17.43 6.34 3.48
C GLU A 147 -17.32 5.37 4.65
N VAL A 148 -16.65 5.74 5.75
CA VAL A 148 -16.59 4.94 6.99
C VAL A 148 -17.98 4.82 7.63
N LYS A 149 -18.73 5.92 7.75
CA LYS A 149 -20.10 5.88 8.28
C LYS A 149 -21.01 4.97 7.45
N ASP A 150 -20.93 5.06 6.12
CA ASP A 150 -21.71 4.23 5.21
C ASP A 150 -21.34 2.75 5.35
N LEU A 151 -20.04 2.42 5.43
CA LEU A 151 -19.57 1.06 5.67
C LEU A 151 -20.07 0.48 6.99
N VAL A 152 -19.94 1.24 8.08
CA VAL A 152 -20.38 0.80 9.42
C VAL A 152 -21.89 0.61 9.46
N LYS A 153 -22.66 1.52 8.87
CA LYS A 153 -24.12 1.39 8.74
C LYS A 153 -24.52 0.11 7.98
N ASN A 154 -23.74 -0.26 6.97
CA ASN A 154 -23.94 -1.49 6.19
C ASN A 154 -23.33 -2.75 6.84
N GLY A 155 -22.92 -2.68 8.11
CA GLY A 155 -22.45 -3.84 8.87
C GLY A 155 -20.97 -4.17 8.72
N CYS A 156 -20.16 -3.27 8.17
CA CYS A 156 -18.71 -3.48 8.03
C CYS A 156 -18.01 -3.64 9.38
N LYS A 157 -17.29 -4.75 9.57
CA LYS A 157 -16.61 -5.08 10.83
C LYS A 157 -15.15 -4.66 10.88
N GLU A 158 -14.47 -4.58 9.74
CA GLU A 158 -13.07 -4.21 9.67
C GLU A 158 -12.84 -3.23 8.52
N ILE A 159 -12.26 -2.08 8.82
CA ILE A 159 -11.91 -1.07 7.82
C ILE A 159 -10.40 -0.88 7.85
N ILE A 160 -9.75 -1.20 6.73
CA ILE A 160 -8.30 -1.10 6.56
C ILE A 160 -8.00 0.15 5.75
N LEU A 161 -7.50 1.19 6.40
CA LEU A 161 -7.06 2.42 5.76
C LEU A 161 -5.78 2.15 4.98
N LEU A 162 -5.76 2.55 3.71
CA LEU A 162 -4.65 2.29 2.80
C LEU A 162 -4.02 3.58 2.29
N GLY A 163 -2.72 3.49 2.04
CA GLY A 163 -1.90 4.53 1.42
C GLY A 163 -0.58 3.90 0.98
N GLN A 164 0.36 4.72 0.54
CA GLN A 164 1.76 4.31 0.38
C GLN A 164 2.59 4.70 1.61
N ASN A 165 2.16 5.75 2.30
CA ASN A 165 2.63 6.18 3.61
C ASN A 165 1.45 6.82 4.35
N VAL A 166 0.60 6.04 5.01
CA VAL A 166 -0.63 6.57 5.65
C VAL A 166 -0.34 7.64 6.70
N ASN A 167 0.84 7.56 7.33
CA ASN A 167 1.26 8.46 8.39
C ASN A 167 1.40 9.92 7.93
N SER A 168 1.69 10.17 6.65
CA SER A 168 1.81 11.53 6.12
C SER A 168 0.47 12.10 5.64
N TYR A 169 -0.65 11.41 5.87
CA TYR A 169 -1.97 11.96 5.59
C TYR A 169 -2.14 13.31 6.27
N ASN A 170 -2.51 14.30 5.46
CA ASN A 170 -2.88 15.63 5.88
C ASN A 170 -4.02 16.13 4.99
N ASN A 171 -5.12 16.56 5.60
CA ASN A 171 -6.27 17.09 4.89
C ASN A 171 -5.99 18.53 4.43
N VAL A 172 -5.64 18.69 3.15
CA VAL A 172 -5.52 19.99 2.50
C VAL A 172 -6.85 20.31 1.81
N ILE A 173 -7.43 21.49 2.07
CA ILE A 173 -8.64 21.91 1.35
C ILE A 173 -8.23 22.26 -0.09
N LEU A 174 -8.86 21.61 -1.06
CA LEU A 174 -8.54 21.75 -2.50
C LEU A 174 -8.66 23.20 -3.03
N SER A 175 -9.34 24.10 -2.33
CA SER A 175 -9.39 25.52 -2.67
C SER A 175 -8.01 26.19 -2.61
N GLU A 176 -7.11 25.72 -1.74
CA GLU A 176 -5.76 26.28 -1.62
C GLU A 176 -4.77 25.70 -2.63
N ALA A 177 -5.01 24.50 -3.14
CA ALA A 177 -4.22 23.93 -4.23
C ALA A 177 -4.46 24.64 -5.57
N LYS A 178 -5.63 25.28 -5.74
CA LYS A 178 -5.95 26.12 -6.91
C LYS A 178 -5.52 27.59 -6.74
N ASN A 179 -5.31 28.07 -5.51
CA ASN A 179 -4.85 29.45 -5.25
C ASN A 179 -3.37 29.69 -5.60
N LEU A 180 -2.61 28.65 -5.95
CA LEU A 180 -1.31 28.78 -6.61
C LEU A 180 -1.42 28.93 -8.15
N ALA A 181 -2.62 28.86 -8.73
CA ALA A 181 -2.79 28.81 -10.19
C ALA A 181 -3.93 29.66 -10.78
N ALA A 182 -4.87 30.22 -10.02
CA ALA A 182 -5.89 31.10 -10.62
C ALA A 182 -6.60 32.02 -9.62
N ASN A 183 -6.47 33.33 -9.84
CA ASN A 183 -7.41 34.34 -9.38
C ASN A 183 -8.80 34.11 -10.02
N SER A 184 -9.86 33.93 -9.23
CA SER A 184 -11.20 34.51 -9.46
C SER A 184 -12.19 34.06 -8.36
N LYS A 185 -13.28 34.82 -8.23
CA LYS A 185 -14.13 35.07 -7.06
C LYS A 185 -15.18 33.98 -6.75
N SER A 186 -15.45 33.86 -5.44
CA SER A 186 -16.70 33.56 -4.70
C SER A 186 -17.67 32.45 -5.14
N THR A 187 -18.07 31.59 -4.18
CA THR A 187 -19.46 31.50 -3.62
C THR A 187 -19.56 30.33 -2.61
N GLY A 188 -20.38 30.48 -1.54
CA GLY A 188 -20.88 29.37 -0.70
C GLY A 188 -20.48 29.41 0.79
N SER A 189 -21.30 30.02 1.65
CA SER A 189 -21.00 30.27 3.07
C SER A 189 -21.44 29.18 4.07
N PHE A 190 -22.18 28.13 3.66
CA PHE A 190 -22.60 27.07 4.59
C PHE A 190 -21.72 25.80 4.55
N ALA A 191 -21.10 25.48 3.42
CA ALA A 191 -20.13 24.38 3.33
C ALA A 191 -18.76 24.72 3.98
N LYS A 192 -18.44 26.02 4.07
CA LYS A 192 -17.17 26.54 4.62
C LYS A 192 -16.94 26.15 6.08
N ALA A 193 -17.93 26.30 6.96
CA ALA A 193 -17.72 26.16 8.40
C ALA A 193 -17.33 24.74 8.85
N GLN A 194 -17.83 23.69 8.18
CA GLN A 194 -17.45 22.31 8.47
C GLN A 194 -16.14 21.91 7.78
N ASP A 195 -15.88 22.45 6.57
CA ASP A 195 -14.64 22.21 5.85
C ASP A 195 -13.45 22.91 6.54
N ASP A 196 -13.66 24.08 7.18
CA ASP A 196 -12.66 24.81 7.97
C ASP A 196 -12.20 24.02 9.21
N LYS A 197 -13.11 23.32 9.91
CA LYS A 197 -12.75 22.47 11.06
C LYS A 197 -11.94 21.23 10.67
N LEU A 198 -12.08 20.77 9.42
CA LEU A 198 -11.33 19.62 8.90
C LEU A 198 -10.01 20.05 8.24
N LYS A 199 -9.75 21.34 8.08
CA LYS A 199 -8.51 21.86 7.52
C LYS A 199 -7.31 21.41 8.35
N GLY A 200 -6.28 20.87 7.70
CA GLY A 200 -5.05 20.47 8.36
C GLY A 200 -5.18 19.24 9.27
N VAL A 201 -6.29 18.50 9.19
CA VAL A 201 -6.45 17.24 9.94
C VAL A 201 -5.34 16.27 9.53
N SER A 202 -4.44 15.99 10.47
CA SER A 202 -3.37 15.02 10.36
C SER A 202 -3.89 13.58 10.43
N PHE A 203 -3.04 12.60 10.14
CA PHE A 203 -3.41 11.18 10.26
C PHE A 203 -3.91 10.81 11.68
N PRO A 204 -3.21 11.16 12.79
CA PRO A 204 -3.75 10.94 14.14
C PRO A 204 -5.10 11.64 14.37
N GLY A 205 -5.26 12.87 13.87
CA GLY A 205 -6.52 13.61 13.94
C GLY A 205 -7.67 12.87 13.24
N LEU A 206 -7.42 12.37 12.03
CA LEU A 206 -8.39 11.56 11.28
C LEU A 206 -8.75 10.30 12.08
N LEU A 207 -7.76 9.58 12.61
CA LEU A 207 -7.99 8.37 13.41
C LEU A 207 -8.87 8.65 14.65
N ARG A 208 -8.66 9.77 15.35
CA ARG A 208 -9.52 10.16 16.48
C ARG A 208 -10.96 10.44 16.04
N ILE A 209 -11.15 11.13 14.90
CA ILE A 209 -12.48 11.38 14.34
C ILE A 209 -13.16 10.05 13.99
N LEU A 210 -12.46 9.15 13.31
CA LEU A 210 -13.02 7.85 12.91
C LEU A 210 -13.33 6.96 14.12
N ASN A 211 -12.49 6.98 15.17
CA ASN A 211 -12.73 6.25 16.41
C ASN A 211 -14.07 6.64 17.08
N ASN A 212 -14.49 7.90 16.96
CA ASN A 212 -15.72 8.41 17.56
C ASN A 212 -16.99 8.07 16.77
N ILE A 213 -16.89 7.48 15.57
CA ILE A 213 -18.06 7.04 14.80
C ILE A 213 -18.74 5.88 15.55
N PRO A 214 -20.04 5.95 15.89
CA PRO A 214 -20.74 4.86 16.58
C PRO A 214 -20.73 3.55 15.79
N GLY A 215 -20.82 2.42 16.49
CA GLY A 215 -20.83 1.09 15.90
C GLY A 215 -19.65 0.22 16.32
N ASP A 216 -19.84 -1.09 16.18
CA ASP A 216 -18.85 -2.12 16.48
C ASP A 216 -18.07 -2.50 15.21
N PHE A 217 -16.91 -1.87 15.05
CA PHE A 217 -15.97 -2.09 13.97
C PHE A 217 -14.53 -1.83 14.43
N GLN A 218 -13.58 -2.46 13.73
CA GLN A 218 -12.15 -2.28 13.94
C GLN A 218 -11.53 -1.46 12.81
N LEU A 219 -10.67 -0.52 13.17
CA LEU A 219 -9.80 0.22 12.27
C LEU A 219 -8.43 -0.43 12.23
N LYS A 220 -7.92 -0.66 11.02
CA LYS A 220 -6.52 -1.01 10.77
C LYS A 220 -5.95 -0.04 9.75
N PHE A 221 -4.64 0.03 9.71
CA PHE A 221 -3.95 0.70 8.62
C PHE A 221 -2.67 -0.06 8.31
N LEU A 222 -2.24 0.03 7.06
CA LEU A 222 -1.00 -0.56 6.59
C LEU A 222 -0.08 0.55 6.10
N THR A 223 1.20 0.25 5.92
CA THR A 223 2.21 1.14 5.30
C THR A 223 2.51 2.40 6.10
N SER A 224 3.02 2.25 7.32
CA SER A 224 3.68 3.35 8.01
C SER A 224 5.11 3.58 7.53
N HIS A 225 5.65 4.76 7.77
CA HIS A 225 7.05 5.07 7.57
C HIS A 225 7.69 5.44 8.92
N PRO A 226 8.85 4.89 9.30
CA PRO A 226 9.44 5.14 10.62
C PRO A 226 9.63 6.62 10.97
N LYS A 227 10.04 7.45 10.00
CA LYS A 227 10.19 8.91 10.19
C LYS A 227 8.88 9.63 10.58
N ASP A 228 7.74 9.08 10.18
CA ASP A 228 6.41 9.70 10.33
C ASP A 228 5.59 9.03 11.46
N MET A 229 6.21 8.17 12.27
CA MET A 229 5.57 7.55 13.42
C MET A 229 5.74 8.47 14.65
N SER A 230 4.86 9.48 14.74
CA SER A 230 4.90 10.50 15.80
C SER A 230 4.42 9.98 17.16
N ASP A 231 4.78 10.69 18.22
CA ASP A 231 4.31 10.37 19.58
C ASP A 231 2.78 10.53 19.69
N GLU A 232 2.21 11.51 19.00
CA GLU A 232 0.76 11.70 18.90
C GLU A 232 0.06 10.50 18.23
N LEU A 233 0.67 9.92 17.19
CA LEU A 233 0.13 8.73 16.54
C LEU A 233 0.18 7.52 17.47
N ILE A 234 1.30 7.30 18.16
CA ILE A 234 1.45 6.20 19.12
C ILE A 234 0.42 6.34 20.25
N GLU A 235 0.26 7.54 20.79
CA GLU A 235 -0.72 7.82 21.84
C GLU A 235 -2.15 7.58 21.34
N THR A 236 -2.49 8.06 20.13
CA THR A 236 -3.81 7.84 19.51
C THR A 236 -4.12 6.36 19.33
N ILE A 237 -3.15 5.56 18.88
CA ILE A 237 -3.32 4.10 18.77
C ILE A 237 -3.53 3.50 20.16
N SER A 238 -2.73 3.91 21.16
CA SER A 238 -2.79 3.35 22.51
C SER A 238 -4.14 3.57 23.20
N GLN A 239 -4.73 4.76 23.07
CA GLN A 239 -5.97 5.16 23.74
C GLN A 239 -7.24 4.62 23.04
N SER A 240 -7.14 4.26 21.76
CA SER A 240 -8.30 3.78 21.00
C SER A 240 -8.63 2.32 21.29
N LYS A 241 -9.93 2.02 21.44
CA LYS A 241 -10.45 0.64 21.49
C LYS A 241 -10.77 0.07 20.10
N LYS A 242 -10.96 0.93 19.09
CA LYS A 242 -11.30 0.52 17.72
C LYS A 242 -10.08 0.34 16.84
N ILE A 243 -8.96 1.00 17.11
CA ILE A 243 -7.73 0.86 16.33
C ILE A 243 -7.01 -0.42 16.78
N ALA A 244 -6.74 -1.31 15.84
CA ALA A 244 -5.99 -2.53 16.11
C ALA A 244 -4.59 -2.21 16.65
N LYS A 245 -4.14 -2.97 17.65
CA LYS A 245 -2.79 -2.88 18.23
C LYS A 245 -1.78 -3.61 17.37
N GLU A 246 -1.83 -3.38 16.06
CA GLU A 246 -0.97 -4.01 15.06
C GLU A 246 -0.33 -2.90 14.22
N ILE A 247 1.00 -2.74 14.31
CA ILE A 247 1.74 -1.68 13.64
C ILE A 247 2.68 -2.30 12.60
N HIS A 248 2.49 -1.92 11.34
CA HIS A 248 3.41 -2.28 10.27
C HIS A 248 4.45 -1.17 10.05
N LEU A 249 5.70 -1.43 10.44
CA LEU A 249 6.79 -0.45 10.51
C LEU A 249 8.03 -0.91 9.71
N PRO A 250 8.08 -0.68 8.39
CA PRO A 250 9.15 -1.13 7.50
C PRO A 250 10.50 -0.48 7.78
N ILE A 251 11.50 -1.28 8.18
CA ILE A 251 12.90 -0.84 8.37
C ILE A 251 13.74 -0.98 7.10
N GLN A 252 13.43 -1.96 6.24
CA GLN A 252 14.16 -2.33 5.02
C GLN A 252 15.57 -2.91 5.23
N SER A 253 16.39 -2.32 6.10
CA SER A 253 17.74 -2.80 6.42
C SER A 253 18.15 -2.42 7.83
N GLY A 254 18.86 -3.30 8.53
CA GLY A 254 19.43 -3.01 9.85
C GLY A 254 20.82 -2.37 9.80
N ASP A 255 21.22 -1.76 8.68
CA ASP A 255 22.51 -1.09 8.52
C ASP A 255 22.36 0.37 8.06
N ASN A 256 23.00 1.30 8.77
CA ASN A 256 22.88 2.74 8.50
C ASN A 256 23.41 3.14 7.11
N GLN A 257 24.46 2.49 6.60
CA GLN A 257 25.00 2.85 5.27
C GLN A 257 24.06 2.38 4.16
N ILE A 258 23.46 1.20 4.32
CA ILE A 258 22.43 0.70 3.40
C ILE A 258 21.16 1.54 3.49
N LEU A 259 20.70 1.90 4.68
CA LEU A 259 19.57 2.83 4.87
C LEU A 259 19.81 4.17 4.17
N LYS A 260 21.01 4.76 4.30
CA LYS A 260 21.38 5.99 3.57
C LYS A 260 21.29 5.79 2.05
N LYS A 261 21.83 4.69 1.51
CA LYS A 261 21.73 4.37 0.07
C LYS A 261 20.30 4.06 -0.37
N MET A 262 19.44 3.59 0.53
CA MET A 262 18.00 3.41 0.34
C MET A 262 17.23 4.73 0.35
N ASN A 263 17.90 5.86 0.59
CA ASN A 263 17.31 7.18 0.83
C ASN A 263 16.35 7.19 2.04
N ARG A 264 16.77 6.55 3.14
CA ARG A 264 16.05 6.61 4.42
C ARG A 264 16.66 7.72 5.28
N GLY A 265 15.82 8.67 5.70
CA GLY A 265 16.19 9.78 6.59
C GLY A 265 16.28 9.43 8.08
N TYR A 266 16.42 8.15 8.43
CA TYR A 266 16.50 7.68 9.81
C TYR A 266 17.59 6.62 9.97
N THR A 267 18.02 6.40 11.22
CA THR A 267 19.04 5.41 11.58
C THR A 267 18.45 4.19 12.27
N VAL A 268 19.25 3.13 12.41
CA VAL A 268 18.91 1.95 13.21
C VAL A 268 18.67 2.33 14.68
N SER A 269 19.43 3.28 15.24
CA SER A 269 19.24 3.74 16.62
C SER A 269 17.88 4.42 16.81
N HIS A 270 17.53 5.34 15.89
CA HIS A 270 16.20 5.97 15.86
C HIS A 270 15.08 4.92 15.79
N TYR A 271 15.21 3.93 14.91
CA TYR A 271 14.23 2.85 14.80
C TYR A 271 14.12 2.01 16.08
N LYS A 272 15.25 1.66 16.72
CA LYS A 272 15.23 0.95 18.01
C LYS A 272 14.52 1.75 19.10
N ASN A 273 14.77 3.05 19.18
CA ASN A 273 14.08 3.94 20.14
C ASN A 273 12.57 3.99 19.87
N LEU A 274 12.18 4.03 18.59
CA LEU A 274 10.78 4.00 18.19
C LEU A 274 10.09 2.69 18.61
N ILE A 275 10.72 1.53 18.37
CA ILE A 275 10.20 0.22 18.82
C ILE A 275 10.03 0.17 20.35
N LYS A 276 11.02 0.65 21.11
CA LYS A 276 10.94 0.73 22.57
C LYS A 276 9.78 1.62 23.02
N LYS A 277 9.61 2.79 22.40
CA LYS A 277 8.55 3.74 22.71
C LYS A 277 7.17 3.13 22.46
N ILE A 278 6.97 2.51 21.31
CA ILE A 278 5.73 1.83 20.92
C ILE A 278 5.37 0.74 21.94
N ARG A 279 6.30 -0.17 22.25
CA ARG A 279 6.06 -1.26 23.22
C ARG A 279 5.79 -0.79 24.64
N ARG A 280 6.44 0.30 25.07
CA ARG A 280 6.17 0.90 26.38
C ARG A 280 4.75 1.46 26.46
N LYS A 281 4.25 2.07 25.38
CA LYS A 281 2.92 2.69 25.33
C LYS A 281 1.80 1.71 24.98
N ILE A 282 2.12 0.64 24.27
CA ILE A 282 1.17 -0.40 23.83
C ILE A 282 1.83 -1.76 24.10
N PRO A 283 1.76 -2.28 25.33
CA PRO A 283 2.44 -3.53 25.71
C PRO A 283 2.04 -4.74 24.84
N GLU A 284 0.79 -4.81 24.40
CA GLU A 284 0.20 -5.86 23.58
C GLU A 284 0.42 -5.70 22.07
N VAL A 285 1.21 -4.70 21.65
CA VAL A 285 1.40 -4.37 20.24
C VAL A 285 2.06 -5.50 19.46
N LYS A 286 1.45 -5.85 18.33
CA LYS A 286 2.11 -6.66 17.30
C LYS A 286 2.81 -5.76 16.32
N ILE A 287 4.09 -6.00 16.08
CA ILE A 287 4.89 -5.21 15.14
C ILE A 287 5.31 -6.08 13.96
N SER A 288 4.98 -5.62 12.76
CA SER A 288 5.45 -6.22 11.51
C SER A 288 6.38 -5.28 10.75
N THR A 289 7.21 -5.83 9.86
CA THR A 289 8.16 -5.01 9.08
C THR A 289 8.39 -5.56 7.67
N ASP A 290 8.99 -4.75 6.79
CA ASP A 290 9.53 -5.19 5.50
C ASP A 290 11.06 -5.07 5.52
N ILE A 291 11.72 -6.02 4.87
CA ILE A 291 13.18 -6.07 4.74
C ILE A 291 13.55 -6.40 3.30
N ILE A 292 14.56 -5.71 2.77
CA ILE A 292 15.13 -5.97 1.44
C ILE A 292 16.54 -6.51 1.62
N VAL A 293 16.76 -7.77 1.21
CA VAL A 293 18.09 -8.39 1.22
C VAL A 293 18.77 -8.29 -0.15
N GLY A 294 20.08 -8.14 -0.13
CA GLY A 294 20.93 -8.02 -1.30
C GLY A 294 20.68 -6.74 -2.08
N PHE A 295 20.37 -5.65 -1.39
CA PHE A 295 20.42 -4.30 -1.98
C PHE A 295 21.79 -4.07 -2.64
N PRO A 296 21.91 -3.31 -3.74
CA PRO A 296 23.19 -3.08 -4.41
C PRO A 296 24.25 -2.63 -3.41
N THR A 297 25.45 -3.21 -3.48
CA THR A 297 26.58 -2.98 -2.56
C THR A 297 26.45 -3.53 -1.14
N GLU A 298 25.37 -4.26 -0.79
CA GLU A 298 25.22 -4.84 0.54
C GLU A 298 26.23 -5.95 0.83
N THR A 299 27.12 -5.69 1.79
CA THR A 299 28.13 -6.64 2.26
C THR A 299 27.57 -7.68 3.24
N LYS A 300 28.34 -8.75 3.49
CA LYS A 300 27.99 -9.78 4.50
C LYS A 300 27.80 -9.19 5.89
N LYS A 301 28.66 -8.23 6.30
CA LYS A 301 28.58 -7.54 7.60
C LYS A 301 27.28 -6.73 7.74
N GLN A 302 26.90 -5.99 6.70
CA GLN A 302 25.66 -5.19 6.71
C GLN A 302 24.41 -6.07 6.74
N PHE A 303 24.44 -7.21 6.03
CA PHE A 303 23.39 -8.22 6.16
C PHE A 303 23.32 -8.79 7.59
N GLN A 304 24.45 -9.07 8.24
CA GLN A 304 24.49 -9.54 9.63
C GLN A 304 23.89 -8.50 10.60
N ASN A 305 24.14 -7.21 10.40
CA ASN A 305 23.51 -6.14 11.18
C ASN A 305 21.97 -6.20 11.07
N THR A 306 21.44 -6.49 9.88
CA THR A 306 20.00 -6.71 9.65
C THR A 306 19.48 -7.92 10.42
N ALA A 307 20.20 -9.05 10.37
CA ALA A 307 19.82 -10.25 11.11
C ALA A 307 19.82 -10.02 12.65
N GLN A 308 20.82 -9.29 13.16
CA GLN A 308 20.88 -8.92 14.58
C GLN A 308 19.72 -8.00 14.99
N LEU A 309 19.36 -7.03 14.14
CA LEU A 309 18.22 -6.15 14.40
C LEU A 309 16.91 -6.93 14.48
N ILE A 310 16.67 -7.90 13.60
CA ILE A 310 15.46 -8.74 13.65
C ILE A 310 15.40 -9.54 14.95
N LYS A 311 16.51 -10.15 15.36
CA LYS A 311 16.58 -10.90 16.63
C LYS A 311 16.30 -10.02 17.84
N TRP A 312 16.88 -8.81 17.86
CA TRP A 312 16.64 -7.83 18.90
C TRP A 312 15.19 -7.33 18.90
N ALA A 313 14.65 -7.03 17.71
CA ALA A 313 13.34 -6.45 17.56
C ALA A 313 12.22 -7.44 17.85
N LYS A 314 12.41 -8.75 17.67
CA LYS A 314 11.37 -9.79 17.90
C LYS A 314 10.04 -9.40 17.23
N PHE A 315 10.08 -9.19 15.92
CA PHE A 315 8.86 -8.86 15.14
C PHE A 315 7.90 -10.06 15.13
N ASP A 316 6.59 -9.79 15.24
CA ASP A 316 5.53 -10.78 15.09
C ASP A 316 5.46 -11.34 13.67
N SER A 317 5.80 -10.50 12.69
CA SER A 317 5.98 -10.92 11.31
C SER A 317 6.93 -10.01 10.56
N ALA A 318 7.59 -10.52 9.52
CA ALA A 318 8.34 -9.70 8.60
C ALA A 318 8.20 -10.21 7.17
N TYR A 319 8.11 -9.29 6.21
CA TYR A 319 8.10 -9.60 4.79
C TYR A 319 9.51 -9.38 4.23
N ILE A 320 10.20 -10.48 3.93
CA ILE A 320 11.54 -10.44 3.38
C ILE A 320 11.46 -10.50 1.86
N ALA A 321 11.93 -9.45 1.20
CA ALA A 321 12.05 -9.37 -0.25
C ALA A 321 13.53 -9.44 -0.66
N ARG A 322 13.80 -10.11 -1.78
CA ARG A 322 15.09 -9.97 -2.46
C ARG A 322 15.06 -8.68 -3.27
N TYR A 323 16.15 -7.91 -3.24
CA TYR A 323 16.27 -6.75 -4.11
C TYR A 323 16.07 -7.15 -5.56
N SER A 324 15.31 -6.33 -6.28
CA SER A 324 15.03 -6.50 -7.70
C SER A 324 14.99 -5.11 -8.32
N PRO A 325 15.84 -4.81 -9.31
CA PRO A 325 15.94 -3.48 -9.88
C PRO A 325 14.63 -3.09 -10.57
N ARG A 326 14.22 -1.84 -10.35
CA ARG A 326 13.03 -1.26 -11.00
C ARG A 326 13.46 -0.16 -11.96
N PRO A 327 13.05 -0.21 -13.24
CA PRO A 327 13.38 0.83 -14.21
C PRO A 327 13.06 2.24 -13.68
N GLY A 328 14.01 3.16 -13.85
CA GLY A 328 13.88 4.55 -13.42
C GLY A 328 14.25 4.84 -11.96
N THR A 329 14.38 3.83 -11.11
CA THR A 329 14.76 4.03 -9.70
C THR A 329 16.26 4.32 -9.54
N ALA A 330 16.64 5.10 -8.52
CA ALA A 330 18.05 5.44 -8.27
C ALA A 330 18.90 4.20 -7.98
N ALA A 331 18.37 3.23 -7.24
CA ALA A 331 19.05 1.98 -6.92
C ALA A 331 19.32 1.14 -8.17
N ALA A 332 18.47 1.21 -9.20
CA ALA A 332 18.69 0.48 -10.46
C ALA A 332 19.89 0.99 -11.26
N LYS A 333 20.41 2.19 -10.94
CA LYS A 333 21.65 2.74 -11.52
C LYS A 333 22.90 2.30 -10.77
N LEU A 334 22.76 1.72 -9.57
CA LEU A 334 23.89 1.23 -8.78
C LEU A 334 24.38 -0.10 -9.35
N LYS A 335 25.69 -0.36 -9.24
CA LYS A 335 26.26 -1.67 -9.56
C LYS A 335 25.72 -2.73 -8.58
N ASP A 336 24.87 -3.61 -9.07
CA ASP A 336 24.36 -4.74 -8.31
C ASP A 336 25.40 -5.87 -8.25
N ASN A 337 26.25 -5.83 -7.23
CA ASN A 337 27.32 -6.79 -6.99
C ASN A 337 26.90 -7.93 -6.04
N VAL A 338 25.61 -8.08 -5.75
CA VAL A 338 25.10 -9.19 -4.93
C VAL A 338 24.40 -10.19 -5.83
N SER A 339 24.97 -11.39 -5.96
CA SER A 339 24.43 -12.44 -6.83
C SER A 339 23.01 -12.87 -6.41
N ASN A 340 22.25 -13.42 -7.36
CA ASN A 340 20.92 -13.95 -7.07
C ASN A 340 20.95 -15.10 -6.05
N ASP A 341 22.01 -15.92 -6.05
CA ASP A 341 22.21 -16.98 -5.08
C ASP A 341 22.49 -16.43 -3.68
N GLU A 342 23.30 -15.38 -3.57
CA GLU A 342 23.54 -14.73 -2.28
C GLU A 342 22.27 -14.05 -1.76
N LYS A 343 21.50 -13.39 -2.63
CA LYS A 343 20.16 -12.86 -2.29
C LYS A 343 19.23 -13.96 -1.78
N LYS A 344 19.21 -15.12 -2.45
CA LYS A 344 18.38 -16.29 -2.06
C LYS A 344 18.84 -16.86 -0.72
N ARG A 345 20.15 -16.99 -0.49
CA ARG A 345 20.74 -17.46 0.77
C ARG A 345 20.37 -16.53 1.92
N ARG A 346 20.57 -15.20 1.76
CA ARG A 346 20.19 -14.18 2.75
C ARG A 346 18.70 -14.21 3.08
N TRP A 347 17.86 -14.29 2.05
CA TRP A 347 16.41 -14.39 2.20
C TRP A 347 16.03 -15.62 3.02
N LYS A 348 16.59 -16.79 2.70
CA LYS A 348 16.33 -18.04 3.42
C LYS A 348 16.75 -17.94 4.89
N ILE A 349 17.94 -17.40 5.18
CA ILE A 349 18.41 -17.20 6.55
C ILE A 349 17.42 -16.38 7.38
N LEU A 350 16.92 -15.26 6.84
CA LEU A 350 15.96 -14.43 7.56
C LEU A 350 14.59 -15.10 7.68
N GLN A 351 14.15 -15.83 6.66
CA GLN A 351 12.90 -16.59 6.71
C GLN A 351 12.95 -17.67 7.79
N ASP A 352 14.05 -18.43 7.86
CA ASP A 352 14.26 -19.48 8.87
C ASP A 352 14.28 -18.90 10.30
N PHE A 353 14.81 -17.69 10.50
CA PHE A 353 14.71 -17.01 11.81
C PHE A 353 13.27 -16.70 12.20
N LEU A 354 12.44 -16.24 11.26
CA LEU A 354 11.03 -15.93 11.52
C LEU A 354 10.22 -17.20 11.79
N ASP A 355 10.49 -18.29 11.05
CA ASP A 355 9.77 -19.54 11.19
C ASP A 355 10.11 -20.26 12.51
N LYS A 356 11.38 -20.19 12.96
CA LYS A 356 11.77 -20.66 14.31
C LYS A 356 11.06 -19.89 15.43
N ASN A 357 10.95 -18.57 15.29
CA ASN A 357 10.22 -17.74 16.26
C ASN A 357 8.70 -18.03 16.24
N LYS A 358 8.15 -18.41 15.09
CA LYS A 358 6.74 -18.80 14.96
C LYS A 358 6.44 -20.18 15.54
N ASN A 359 7.37 -21.14 15.52
CA ASN A 359 7.12 -22.50 16.05
C ASN A 359 6.92 -22.56 17.59
N GLY A 360 6.98 -21.43 18.31
CA GLY A 360 6.44 -21.30 19.66
C GLY A 360 4.94 -20.95 19.74
N VAL A 361 4.26 -20.75 18.60
CA VAL A 361 2.82 -20.45 18.48
C VAL A 361 2.26 -21.18 17.26
N ALA A 362 1.30 -22.08 17.48
CA ALA A 362 0.76 -23.06 16.54
C ALA A 362 0.66 -22.61 15.07
N LYS A 363 1.22 -23.46 14.18
CA LYS A 363 1.13 -23.35 12.72
C LYS A 363 -0.33 -23.34 12.27
N ARG A 364 -0.78 -22.27 11.59
CA ARG A 364 -1.88 -22.37 10.62
C ARG A 364 -1.27 -22.60 9.24
N THR A 365 -1.45 -23.82 8.77
CA THR A 365 -1.16 -24.33 7.44
C THR A 365 -1.89 -23.48 6.39
N LYS A 366 -1.21 -23.22 5.27
CA LYS A 366 -1.76 -22.54 4.10
C LYS A 366 -2.86 -23.33 3.43
#